data_AF-A0A6J1DFC2-F1
#
_entry.id   AF-A0A6J1DFC2-F1
#
_cell.length_a   1.000
_cell.length_b   1.000
_cell.length_c   1.000
_cell.angle_alpha   90.00
_cell.angle_beta   90.00
_cell.angle_gamma   90.00
#
_symmetry.space_group_name_H-M   'P 1'
#
loop_
_entity.id
_entity.type
_entity.pdbx_description
1 polymer ?
#
loop_
_entity_poly.entity_id
_entity_poly.type
_entity_poly.pdbx_seq_one_letter_code
_entity_poly.pdbx_strand_id
1 'polypeptide(L)'
;MDPCNSSVGTIAYMSPERINSDLNQGQYNGYAGDIWSFGVSILEFYLGRFPLAVERPGDWASLMCAICMAQPPEAPPTATPEFRHFISCCLQREAWRRWTAARLLDHPFITGKSRASQYQNQQAHHQNLRQLLPPPPLHPSSLS
;
A
#
# COMPACT_ATOMS: atom_id res chain seq x y z
N MET A 1 29.86 -11.75 21.84
CA MET A 1 29.22 -10.49 21.43
C MET A 1 29.41 -10.40 19.94
N ASP A 2 28.47 -10.93 19.16
CA ASP A 2 28.56 -10.86 17.71
C ASP A 2 28.43 -9.39 17.28
N PRO A 3 29.28 -8.91 16.37
CA PRO A 3 29.25 -7.52 15.94
C PRO A 3 27.85 -7.18 15.44
N CYS A 4 27.27 -6.11 15.97
CA CYS A 4 25.98 -5.60 15.54
C CYS A 4 26.08 -5.28 14.04
N ASN A 5 25.47 -6.15 13.23
CA ASN A 5 25.42 -6.05 11.78
C ASN A 5 24.44 -4.93 11.35
N SER A 6 24.51 -3.74 11.97
CA SER A 6 23.54 -2.65 11.75
C SER A 6 23.60 -2.12 10.31
N SER A 7 24.75 -2.29 9.65
CA SER A 7 24.93 -2.03 8.22
C SER A 7 24.13 -2.99 7.32
N VAL A 8 23.64 -4.10 7.86
CA VAL A 8 23.18 -5.27 7.10
C VAL A 8 21.65 -5.38 7.06
N GLY A 9 20.99 -4.99 8.16
CA GLY A 9 19.55 -4.78 8.16
C GLY A 9 19.13 -3.55 7.34
N THR A 10 19.99 -2.53 7.24
CA THR A 10 19.63 -1.24 6.63
C THR A 10 19.48 -1.33 5.10
N ILE A 11 20.31 -2.11 4.41
CA ILE A 11 20.35 -2.08 2.94
C ILE A 11 19.15 -2.75 2.29
N ALA A 12 18.58 -3.78 2.93
CA ALA A 12 17.38 -4.48 2.46
C ALA A 12 16.16 -3.55 2.28
N TYR A 13 16.12 -2.44 3.01
CA TYR A 13 15.06 -1.44 2.95
C TYR A 13 15.52 -0.12 2.31
N MET A 14 16.76 -0.05 1.81
CA MET A 14 17.23 1.13 1.09
C MET A 14 16.51 1.25 -0.25
N SER A 15 16.21 2.49 -0.63
CA SER A 15 15.64 2.78 -1.92
C SER A 15 16.68 2.68 -3.05
N PRO A 16 16.24 2.38 -4.29
CA PRO A 16 17.12 2.25 -5.46
C PRO A 16 18.07 3.44 -5.63
N GLU A 17 17.56 4.66 -5.51
CA GLU A 17 18.35 5.88 -5.67
C GLU A 17 19.39 6.13 -4.56
N ARG A 18 19.23 5.48 -3.41
CA ARG A 18 20.23 5.54 -2.33
C ARG A 18 21.41 4.61 -2.61
N ILE A 19 21.17 3.51 -3.32
CA ILE A 19 22.19 2.54 -3.72
C ILE A 19 22.88 2.98 -5.01
N ASN A 20 22.10 3.51 -5.96
CA ASN A 20 22.58 4.04 -7.23
C ASN A 20 22.09 5.49 -7.41
N SER A 21 22.98 6.42 -7.09
CA SER A 21 22.75 7.87 -7.16
C SER A 21 22.34 8.36 -8.56
N ASP A 22 22.71 7.63 -9.62
CA ASP A 22 22.45 8.03 -11.00
C ASP A 22 20.99 7.81 -11.40
N LEU A 23 20.24 6.94 -10.70
CA LEU A 23 18.84 6.61 -11.02
C LEU A 23 17.89 7.81 -10.93
N ASN A 24 18.25 8.87 -10.21
CA ASN A 24 17.49 10.11 -10.08
C ASN A 24 18.30 11.34 -10.50
N GLN A 25 19.20 11.21 -11.49
CA GLN A 25 20.05 12.33 -11.94
C GLN A 25 20.88 12.93 -10.79
N GLY A 26 21.30 12.11 -9.83
CA GLY A 26 22.02 12.56 -8.64
C GLY A 26 21.16 13.23 -7.56
N GLN A 27 19.84 13.37 -7.76
CA GLN A 27 18.95 13.97 -6.77
C GLN A 27 18.44 12.93 -5.77
N TYR A 28 18.88 13.06 -4.52
CA TYR A 28 18.40 12.25 -3.41
C TYR A 28 17.23 12.93 -2.70
N ASN A 29 16.08 12.25 -2.66
CA ASN A 29 14.92 12.65 -1.87
C ASN A 29 14.75 11.67 -0.71
N GLY A 30 15.22 12.05 0.48
CA GLY A 30 15.14 11.22 1.68
C GLY A 30 13.72 10.78 2.03
N TYR A 31 12.74 11.68 1.92
CA TYR A 31 11.34 11.37 2.18
C TYR A 31 10.80 10.28 1.24
N ALA A 32 11.14 10.34 -0.05
CA ALA A 32 10.75 9.30 -0.99
C ALA A 32 11.48 7.98 -0.71
N GLY A 33 12.72 8.03 -0.21
CA GLY A 33 13.44 6.86 0.29
C GLY A 33 12.74 6.22 1.49
N ASP A 34 12.25 7.04 2.43
CA ASP A 34 11.49 6.55 3.59
C ASP A 34 10.20 5.84 3.14
N ILE A 35 9.50 6.38 2.14
CA ILE A 35 8.29 5.73 1.57
C ILE A 35 8.58 4.36 0.96
N TRP A 36 9.73 4.20 0.30
CA TRP A 36 10.16 2.89 -0.19
C TRP A 36 10.37 1.91 0.97
N SER A 37 11.16 2.32 1.96
CA SER A 37 11.46 1.47 3.12
C SER A 37 10.19 1.02 3.84
N PHE A 38 9.25 1.95 4.02
CA PHE A 38 7.94 1.70 4.59
C PHE A 38 7.11 0.72 3.74
N GLY A 39 7.07 0.89 2.42
CA GLY A 39 6.38 -0.04 1.52
C GLY A 39 6.92 -1.46 1.60
N VAL A 40 8.25 -1.62 1.67
CA VAL A 40 8.90 -2.93 1.82
C VAL A 40 8.51 -3.57 3.14
N SER A 41 8.57 -2.82 4.26
CA SER A 41 8.19 -3.34 5.58
C SER A 41 6.73 -3.76 5.66
N ILE A 42 5.79 -2.97 5.13
CA ILE A 42 4.37 -3.31 5.13
C ILE A 42 4.09 -4.55 4.28
N LEU A 43 4.75 -4.67 3.13
CA LEU A 43 4.61 -5.86 2.29
C LEU A 43 5.20 -7.10 2.97
N GLU A 44 6.34 -6.97 3.63
CA GLU A 44 6.95 -8.05 4.41
C GLU A 44 6.03 -8.55 5.53
N PHE A 45 5.42 -7.64 6.29
CA PHE A 45 4.45 -8.01 7.32
C PHE A 45 3.25 -8.76 6.75
N TYR A 46 2.78 -8.36 5.57
CA TYR A 46 1.68 -9.05 4.91
C TYR A 46 2.09 -10.46 4.43
N LEU A 47 3.30 -10.61 3.88
CA LEU A 47 3.79 -11.88 3.35
C LEU A 47 4.32 -12.83 4.44
N GLY A 48 4.68 -12.32 5.61
CA GLY A 48 5.38 -13.05 6.66
C GLY A 48 6.84 -13.40 6.32
N ARG A 49 7.37 -12.83 5.23
CA ARG A 49 8.74 -13.02 4.74
C ARG A 49 9.17 -11.83 3.89
N PHE A 50 10.48 -11.62 3.80
CA PHE A 50 11.07 -10.55 2.99
C PHE A 50 10.64 -10.68 1.50
N PRO A 51 10.19 -9.58 0.86
CA PRO A 51 9.55 -9.63 -0.45
C PRO A 51 10.53 -9.73 -1.63
N LEU A 52 11.80 -9.32 -1.47
CA LEU A 52 12.81 -9.42 -2.52
C LEU A 52 13.52 -10.77 -2.45
N ALA A 53 13.68 -11.43 -3.60
CA ALA A 53 14.37 -12.71 -3.68
C ALA A 53 15.88 -12.50 -3.52
N VAL A 54 16.47 -13.19 -2.54
CA VAL A 54 17.92 -13.30 -2.38
C VAL A 54 18.26 -14.78 -2.41
N GLU A 55 19.12 -15.20 -3.36
CA GLU A 55 19.44 -16.62 -3.55
C GLU A 55 20.11 -17.25 -2.33
N ARG A 56 20.90 -16.45 -1.60
CA ARG A 56 21.62 -16.90 -0.39
C ARG A 56 21.61 -15.80 0.67
N PRO A 57 21.41 -16.15 1.95
CA PRO A 57 21.63 -15.20 3.03
C PRO A 57 23.04 -14.60 2.93
N GLY A 58 23.12 -13.27 2.90
CA GLY A 58 24.41 -12.56 2.79
C GLY A 58 24.86 -12.23 1.36
N ASP A 59 24.10 -12.57 0.32
CA ASP A 59 24.40 -12.16 -1.06
C ASP A 59 23.91 -10.72 -1.35
N TRP A 60 24.67 -9.75 -0.83
CA TRP A 60 24.33 -8.33 -0.91
C TRP A 60 24.41 -7.77 -2.32
N ALA A 61 25.30 -8.29 -3.17
CA ALA A 61 25.43 -7.84 -4.55
C ALA A 61 24.16 -8.17 -5.34
N SER A 62 23.63 -9.38 -5.20
CA SER A 62 22.36 -9.78 -5.81
C SER A 62 21.18 -8.97 -5.25
N LEU A 63 21.16 -8.69 -3.94
CA LEU A 63 20.12 -7.84 -3.36
C LEU A 63 20.18 -6.40 -3.90
N MET A 64 21.37 -5.79 -3.99
CA MET A 64 21.52 -4.45 -4.55
C MET A 64 21.09 -4.40 -6.01
N CYS A 65 21.47 -5.42 -6.79
CA CYS A 65 21.05 -5.57 -8.17
C CYS A 65 19.53 -5.69 -8.27
N ALA A 66 18.89 -6.51 -7.42
CA ALA A 66 17.45 -6.65 -7.39
C ALA A 66 16.74 -5.32 -7.06
N ILE A 67 17.22 -4.59 -6.04
CA ILE A 67 16.64 -3.29 -5.68
C ILE A 67 16.77 -2.27 -6.83
N CYS A 68 17.91 -2.22 -7.50
CA CYS A 68 18.16 -1.20 -8.54
C CYS A 68 17.59 -1.56 -9.92
N MET A 69 17.57 -2.84 -10.27
CA MET A 69 17.39 -3.30 -11.66
C MET A 69 16.16 -4.18 -11.86
N ALA A 70 15.69 -4.90 -10.83
CA ALA A 70 14.49 -5.72 -10.96
C ALA A 70 13.20 -4.89 -10.84
N GLN A 71 12.07 -5.52 -11.15
CA GLN A 71 10.78 -4.90 -10.88
C GLN A 71 10.57 -4.78 -9.35
N PRO A 72 10.02 -3.66 -8.86
CA PRO A 72 9.65 -3.54 -7.46
C PRO A 72 8.70 -4.67 -7.04
N PRO A 73 8.78 -5.17 -5.80
CA PRO A 73 7.93 -6.25 -5.36
C PRO A 73 6.47 -5.78 -5.26
N GLU A 74 5.56 -6.65 -5.66
CA GLU A 74 4.13 -6.38 -5.66
C GLU A 74 3.39 -7.21 -4.62
N ALA A 75 2.29 -6.67 -4.10
CA ALA A 75 1.38 -7.44 -3.27
C ALA A 75 0.66 -8.53 -4.11
N PRO A 76 0.48 -9.74 -3.55
CA PRO A 76 -0.07 -10.86 -4.29
C PRO A 76 -1.54 -10.63 -4.67
N PRO A 77 -2.07 -11.31 -5.71
CA PRO A 77 -3.47 -11.18 -6.14
C PRO A 77 -4.49 -11.55 -5.05
N THR A 78 -4.08 -12.32 -4.04
CA THR A 78 -4.91 -12.70 -2.88
C THR A 78 -5.14 -11.55 -1.91
N ALA A 79 -4.36 -10.46 -1.99
CA ALA A 79 -4.55 -9.28 -1.18
C ALA A 79 -5.72 -8.42 -1.69
N THR A 80 -6.27 -7.57 -0.83
CA THR A 80 -7.35 -6.66 -1.23
C THR A 80 -6.87 -5.67 -2.30
N PRO A 81 -7.74 -5.24 -3.23
CA PRO A 81 -7.40 -4.24 -4.23
C PRO A 81 -6.80 -2.97 -3.63
N GLU A 82 -7.33 -2.53 -2.48
CA GLU A 82 -6.85 -1.35 -1.76
C GLU A 82 -5.44 -1.55 -1.22
N PHE A 83 -5.12 -2.72 -0.64
CA PHE A 83 -3.76 -3.00 -0.18
C PHE A 83 -2.78 -3.05 -1.35
N ARG A 84 -3.15 -3.71 -2.45
CA ARG A 84 -2.31 -3.80 -3.65
C ARG A 84 -2.00 -2.43 -4.24
N HIS A 85 -3.00 -1.57 -4.33
CA HIS A 85 -2.82 -0.20 -4.80
C HIS A 85 -1.99 0.65 -3.83
N PHE A 86 -2.16 0.45 -2.52
CA PHE A 86 -1.33 1.13 -1.51
C PHE A 86 0.15 0.77 -1.67
N ILE A 87 0.46 -0.54 -1.77
CA ILE A 87 1.83 -1.02 -1.99
C ILE A 87 2.41 -0.49 -3.29
N SER A 88 1.66 -0.49 -4.39
CA SER A 88 2.15 0.04 -5.66
C SER A 88 2.44 1.54 -5.60
N CYS A 89 1.70 2.32 -4.79
CA CYS A 89 2.00 3.74 -4.58
C CYS A 89 3.29 3.99 -3.78
N CYS A 90 3.67 3.06 -2.91
CA CYS A 90 4.91 3.13 -2.13
C CYS A 90 6.13 2.63 -2.93
N LEU A 91 5.97 1.51 -3.64
CA LEU A 91 7.06 0.78 -4.29
C LEU A 91 7.16 1.11 -5.77
N GLN A 92 7.69 2.30 -6.05
CA GLN A 92 8.05 2.73 -7.40
C GLN A 92 9.57 2.85 -7.51
N ARG A 93 10.12 2.44 -8.66
CA ARG A 93 11.56 2.56 -8.91
C ARG A 93 11.98 4.03 -8.92
N GLU A 94 11.29 4.85 -9.69
CA GLU A 94 11.54 6.29 -9.75
C GLU A 94 10.96 6.99 -8.50
N ALA A 95 11.80 7.68 -7.73
CA ALA A 95 11.41 8.24 -6.43
C ALA A 95 10.26 9.26 -6.53
N TRP A 96 10.21 10.05 -7.60
CA TRP A 96 9.17 11.06 -7.83
C TRP A 96 7.79 10.47 -8.18
N ARG A 97 7.72 9.17 -8.51
CA ARG A 97 6.44 8.47 -8.72
C ARG A 97 5.83 7.98 -7.42
N ARG A 98 6.63 7.85 -6.36
CA ARG A 98 6.14 7.43 -5.04
C ARG A 98 5.23 8.50 -4.47
N TRP A 99 4.14 8.08 -3.85
CA TRP A 99 3.26 9.01 -3.16
C TRP A 99 3.92 9.54 -1.89
N THR A 100 3.61 10.77 -1.52
CA THR A 100 4.06 11.34 -0.25
C THR A 100 3.32 10.69 0.91
N ALA A 101 3.92 10.73 2.11
CA ALA A 101 3.27 10.25 3.34
C ALA A 101 1.88 10.87 3.55
N ALA A 102 1.76 12.19 3.35
CA ALA A 102 0.49 12.90 3.47
C ALA A 102 -0.58 12.35 2.52
N ARG A 103 -0.20 12.01 1.28
CA ARG A 103 -1.13 11.43 0.30
C ARG A 103 -1.49 9.98 0.63
N LEU A 104 -0.54 9.20 1.14
CA LEU A 104 -0.77 7.82 1.58
C LEU A 104 -1.70 7.74 2.80
N LEU A 105 -1.65 8.71 3.71
CA LEU A 105 -2.53 8.76 4.88
C LEU A 105 -4.01 8.92 4.52
N ASP A 106 -4.35 9.54 3.38
CA ASP A 106 -5.73 9.63 2.89
C ASP A 106 -6.14 8.42 2.02
N HIS A 107 -5.23 7.48 1.78
CA HIS A 107 -5.52 6.31 0.95
C HIS A 107 -6.64 5.44 1.56
N PRO A 108 -7.55 4.85 0.75
CA PRO A 108 -8.64 4.00 1.25
C PRO A 108 -8.21 2.83 2.14
N PHE A 109 -7.02 2.27 1.90
CA PHE A 109 -6.41 1.24 2.75
C PHE A 109 -6.23 1.69 4.21
N ILE A 110 -5.86 2.97 4.42
CA ILE A 110 -5.62 3.54 5.74
C ILE A 110 -6.90 4.12 6.34
N THR A 111 -7.69 4.83 5.53
CA THR A 111 -8.90 5.52 6.02
C THR A 111 -10.09 4.59 6.21
N GLY A 112 -10.02 3.34 5.76
CA GLY A 112 -11.12 2.39 5.82
C GLY A 112 -12.31 2.78 4.93
N LYS A 113 -12.13 3.78 4.04
CA LYS A 113 -13.12 4.19 3.01
C LYS A 113 -13.16 3.16 1.88
N SER A 114 -13.36 1.89 2.23
CA SER A 114 -13.55 0.82 1.25
C SER A 114 -14.85 1.05 0.49
N ARG A 115 -14.92 0.57 -0.76
CA ARG A 115 -16.18 0.60 -1.53
C ARG A 115 -17.32 -0.07 -0.74
N ALA A 116 -17.02 -1.11 0.05
CA ALA A 116 -17.99 -1.79 0.90
C ALA A 116 -18.60 -0.88 1.98
N SER A 117 -17.77 -0.07 2.66
CA SER A 117 -18.23 0.89 3.67
C SER A 117 -19.07 2.02 3.06
N GLN A 118 -18.75 2.43 1.82
CA GLN A 118 -19.57 3.39 1.07
C GLN A 118 -20.96 2.81 0.73
N TYR A 119 -21.04 1.54 0.32
CA TYR A 119 -22.32 0.90 0.04
C TYR A 119 -23.20 0.77 1.29
N GLN A 120 -22.63 0.43 2.45
CA GLN A 120 -23.38 0.37 3.71
C GLN A 120 -23.92 1.73 4.13
N ASN A 121 -23.11 2.79 4.04
CA ASN A 121 -23.57 4.15 4.35
C ASN A 121 -24.66 4.64 3.38
N GLN A 122 -24.54 4.30 2.08
CA GLN A 122 -25.52 4.67 1.07
C GLN A 122 -26.85 3.91 1.22
N GLN A 123 -26.80 2.64 1.63
CA GLN A 123 -27.99 1.85 1.96
C GLN A 123 -28.67 2.34 3.25
N ALA A 124 -27.91 2.66 4.30
CA ALA A 124 -28.45 3.22 5.54
C ALA A 124 -29.14 4.57 5.30
N HIS A 125 -28.57 5.42 4.44
CA HIS A 125 -29.20 6.67 4.03
C HIS A 125 -30.48 6.45 3.23
N HIS A 126 -30.48 5.53 2.26
CA HIS A 126 -31.69 5.16 1.50
C HIS A 126 -32.80 4.57 2.37
N GLN A 127 -32.45 3.74 3.36
CA GLN A 127 -33.42 3.20 4.32
C GLN A 127 -34.02 4.30 5.21
N ASN A 128 -33.20 5.24 5.69
CA ASN A 128 -33.69 6.40 6.45
C ASN A 128 -34.68 7.24 5.62
N LEU A 129 -34.39 7.50 4.35
CA LEU A 129 -35.30 8.24 3.46
C LEU A 129 -36.63 7.52 3.24
N ARG A 130 -36.65 6.18 3.19
CA ARG A 130 -37.90 5.40 3.07
C ARG A 130 -38.74 5.41 4.35
N GLN A 131 -38.12 5.53 5.52
CA GLN A 131 -38.84 5.64 6.80
C GLN A 131 -39.48 7.01 7.02
N LEU A 132 -38.98 8.04 6.32
CA LEU A 132 -39.54 9.40 6.35
C LEU A 132 -40.70 9.61 5.37
N LEU A 133 -41.00 8.63 4.51
CA LEU A 133 -42.17 8.73 3.62
C LEU A 133 -43.46 8.50 4.44
N PRO A 134 -44.49 9.34 4.28
CA PRO A 134 -45.78 9.10 4.92
C PRO A 134 -46.36 7.75 4.46
N PRO A 135 -47.07 7.03 5.35
CA PRO A 135 -47.66 5.74 5.01
C PRO A 135 -48.56 5.87 3.78
N PRO A 136 -48.55 4.88 2.87
CA PRO A 136 -49.40 4.91 1.70
C PRO A 136 -50.87 5.01 2.12
N PRO A 137 -51.70 5.80 1.41
CA PRO A 137 -53.10 5.96 1.75
C PRO A 137 -53.77 4.59 1.74
N LEU A 138 -54.48 4.27 2.83
CA LEU A 138 -55.25 3.03 2.96
C LEU A 138 -56.32 3.03 1.87
N HIS A 139 -56.11 2.22 0.84
CA HIS A 139 -57.16 1.95 -0.13
C HIS A 139 -58.27 1.16 0.59
N PRO A 140 -59.54 1.59 0.46
CA PRO A 140 -60.65 0.86 1.06
C PRO A 140 -60.70 -0.55 0.48
N SER A 141 -60.62 -1.54 1.38
CA SER A 141 -60.73 -2.95 1.06
C SER A 141 -62.05 -3.18 0.33
N SER A 142 -61.97 -3.64 -0.91
CA SER A 142 -63.13 -4.13 -1.66
C SER A 142 -63.69 -5.35 -0.93
N LEU A 143 -64.78 -5.14 -0.19
CA LEU A 143 -65.69 -6.18 0.23
C LEU A 143 -66.34 -6.78 -1.03
N SER A 144 -65.96 -8.01 -1.37
CA SER A 144 -66.76 -8.95 -2.15
C SER A 144 -66.13 -10.34 -2.07
#